data_AF-A0A5C6EE75-F1
#
_entry.id   AF-A0A5C6EE75-F1
#
_cell.length_a   1.000
_cell.length_b   1.000
_cell.length_c   1.000
_cell.angle_alpha   90.00
_cell.angle_beta   90.00
_cell.angle_gamma   90.00
#
_symmetry.space_group_name_H-M   'P 1'
#
loop_
_entity.id
_entity.type
_entity.pdbx_description
1 polymer ?
#
loop_
_entity_poly.entity_id
_entity_poly.type
_entity_poly.pdbx_seq_one_letter_code
_entity_poly.pdbx_strand_id
1 'polypeptide(L)'
;MSIAYDLPTATKLDPAELNDWYASLDSVAARSNSVCIPELLSALQSRSKSYGTGIPSPITTPYVNTIPVDQQAAYPGDLPLEKRVRNLIRWNAMLWRSIATMLCIRIGQNAKAISKRCLME
;
A
#
# COMPACT_ATOMS: atom_id res chain seq x y z
N MET A 1 -6.83 -7.17 17.08
CA MET A 1 -5.74 -7.54 16.15
C MET A 1 -4.82 -6.34 16.07
N SER A 2 -3.81 -6.28 16.96
CA SER A 2 -2.89 -5.14 17.05
C SER A 2 -1.88 -5.26 15.90
N ILE A 3 -1.90 -4.32 14.96
CA ILE A 3 -0.88 -4.25 13.91
C ILE A 3 0.36 -3.68 14.59
N ALA A 4 1.31 -4.55 14.92
CA ALA A 4 2.61 -4.15 15.40
C ALA A 4 3.32 -3.38 14.27
N TYR A 5 3.38 -2.06 14.42
CA TYR A 5 4.39 -1.28 13.72
C TYR A 5 5.74 -1.78 14.22
N ASP A 6 6.57 -2.29 13.32
CA ASP A 6 7.94 -2.69 13.60
C ASP A 6 8.77 -1.39 13.77
N LEU A 7 8.52 -0.70 14.88
CA LEU A 7 9.31 0.43 15.34
C LEU A 7 10.66 -0.13 15.81
N PRO A 8 11.80 0.50 15.49
CA PRO A 8 13.09 0.05 15.97
C PRO A 8 13.08 -0.06 17.50
N THR A 9 13.05 -1.27 18.02
CA THR A 9 12.74 -1.61 19.43
C THR A 9 13.87 -1.27 20.43
N ALA A 10 14.76 -0.33 20.10
CA ALA A 10 15.79 0.11 21.03
C ALA A 10 16.20 1.55 20.72
N THR A 11 15.32 2.49 21.05
CA THR A 11 15.76 3.87 21.20
C THR A 11 16.72 3.90 22.39
N LYS A 12 17.99 4.26 22.19
CA LYS A 12 18.95 4.54 23.28
C LYS A 12 18.58 5.80 24.08
N LEU A 13 17.35 6.31 23.92
CA LEU A 13 16.87 7.56 24.46
C LEU A 13 16.20 7.32 25.82
N ASP A 14 16.43 8.29 26.71
CA ASP A 14 15.65 8.56 27.92
C ASP A 14 14.15 8.23 27.80
N PRO A 15 13.52 7.19 28.38
CA PRO A 15 12.06 7.10 28.37
C PRO A 15 11.39 8.36 28.96
N ALA A 16 12.00 9.03 29.94
CA ALA A 16 11.51 10.31 30.44
C ALA A 16 11.59 11.42 29.38
N GLU A 17 12.74 11.57 28.73
CA GLU A 17 12.96 12.55 27.66
C GLU A 17 11.99 12.31 26.48
N LEU A 18 11.77 11.06 26.09
CA LEU A 18 10.81 10.69 25.04
C LEU A 18 9.38 11.12 25.38
N ASN A 19 8.96 10.98 26.64
CA ASN A 19 7.64 11.42 27.10
C ASN A 19 7.49 12.94 27.07
N ASP A 20 8.54 13.70 27.40
CA ASP A 20 8.53 15.17 27.31
C ASP A 20 8.39 15.65 25.85
N TRP A 21 9.02 14.95 24.90
CA TRP A 21 8.85 15.20 23.47
C TRP A 21 7.43 14.89 22.99
N TYR A 22 6.82 13.78 23.46
CA TYR A 22 5.42 13.47 23.15
C TYR A 22 4.45 14.52 23.70
N ALA A 23 4.62 14.91 24.96
CA ALA A 23 3.81 15.96 25.58
C ALA A 23 3.95 17.30 24.82
N SER A 24 5.15 17.62 24.33
CA SER A 24 5.39 18.81 23.51
C SER A 24 4.64 18.76 22.19
N LEU A 25 4.64 17.62 21.49
CA LEU A 25 3.91 17.41 20.24
C LEU A 25 2.40 17.52 20.47
N ASP A 26 1.88 16.84 21.50
CA ASP A 26 0.46 16.88 21.87
C ASP A 26 0.01 18.31 22.21
N SER A 27 0.87 19.08 22.89
CA SER A 27 0.60 20.49 23.18
C SER A 27 0.48 21.35 21.93
N VAL A 28 1.24 21.04 20.86
CA VAL A 28 1.13 21.74 19.58
C VAL A 28 -0.14 21.30 18.87
N ALA A 29 -0.43 20.00 18.84
CA ALA A 29 -1.65 19.45 18.26
C ALA A 29 -2.93 20.00 18.91
N ALA A 30 -2.89 20.30 20.21
CA ALA A 30 -4.01 20.90 20.93
C ALA A 30 -4.17 22.42 20.65
N ARG A 31 -3.07 23.13 20.34
CA ARG A 31 -3.07 24.58 20.10
C ARG A 31 -3.35 24.95 18.64
N SER A 32 -2.86 24.16 17.70
CA SER A 32 -3.01 24.41 16.26
C SER A 32 -3.76 23.27 15.60
N ASN A 33 -4.62 23.61 14.64
CA ASN A 33 -5.42 22.64 13.90
C ASN A 33 -4.51 21.57 13.25
N SER A 34 -5.05 20.38 12.96
CA SER A 34 -4.30 19.20 12.47
C SER A 34 -3.37 19.44 11.26
N VAL A 35 -3.59 20.52 10.52
CA VAL A 35 -2.78 20.97 9.38
C VAL A 35 -1.35 21.39 9.77
N CYS A 36 -1.10 21.80 11.03
CA CYS A 36 0.21 22.29 11.45
C CYS A 36 1.19 21.18 11.88
N ILE A 37 0.71 19.97 12.21
CA ILE A 37 1.58 18.85 12.64
C ILE A 37 2.55 18.41 11.53
N PRO A 38 2.12 18.26 10.26
CA PRO A 38 3.03 17.96 9.15
C PRO A 38 4.14 19.01 8.98
N GLU A 39 3.81 20.29 9.14
CA GLU A 39 4.78 21.39 9.03
C GLU A 39 5.84 21.30 10.15
N LEU A 40 5.40 21.11 11.40
CA LEU A 40 6.32 20.91 12.54
C LEU A 40 7.25 19.71 12.31
N LEU A 41 6.70 18.58 11.87
CA LEU A 41 7.49 17.36 11.64
C LEU A 41 8.50 17.57 10.51
N SER A 42 8.11 18.25 9.43
CA SER A 42 9.02 18.59 8.33
C SER A 42 10.15 19.54 8.76
N ALA A 43 9.87 20.49 9.65
CA ALA A 43 10.87 21.40 10.21
C ALA A 43 11.86 20.64 11.12
N LEU A 44 11.37 19.74 11.96
CA LEU A 44 12.21 18.87 12.80
C LEU A 44 13.09 17.93 11.98
N GLN A 45 12.53 17.31 10.92
CA GLN A 45 13.30 16.49 9.98
C GLN A 45 14.39 17.31 9.28
N SER A 46 14.07 18.53 8.86
CA SER A 46 15.04 19.43 8.22
C SER A 46 16.18 19.80 9.19
N ARG A 47 15.85 20.05 10.45
CA ARG A 47 16.84 20.31 11.51
C ARG A 47 17.68 19.06 11.83
N SER A 48 17.09 17.87 11.82
CA SER A 48 17.82 16.59 11.95
C SER A 48 18.85 16.41 10.84
N LYS A 49 18.53 16.76 9.59
CA LYS A 49 19.49 16.71 8.47
C LYS A 49 20.72 17.58 8.73
N SER A 50 20.58 18.73 9.40
CA SER A 50 21.70 19.59 9.78
C SER A 50 22.64 18.95 10.81
N TYR A 51 22.15 18.01 11.61
CA TYR A 51 22.97 17.24 12.56
C TYR A 51 23.61 15.99 11.93
N GLY A 52 23.54 15.83 10.60
CA GLY A 52 24.13 14.69 9.88
C GLY A 52 23.34 13.37 10.02
N THR A 53 22.26 13.37 10.80
CA THR A 53 21.33 12.25 10.91
C THR A 53 20.29 12.38 9.80
N GLY A 54 20.68 11.95 8.60
CA GLY A 54 19.77 11.83 7.47
C GLY A 54 18.74 10.75 7.76
N ILE A 55 17.62 11.10 8.38
CA ILE A 55 16.44 10.23 8.44
C ILE A 55 16.09 9.96 6.98
N PRO A 56 16.19 8.71 6.48
CA PRO A 56 15.75 8.41 5.14
C PRO A 56 14.27 8.74 5.09
N SER A 57 13.88 9.71 4.25
CA SER A 57 12.48 9.95 3.98
C SER A 57 11.88 8.61 3.55
N PRO A 58 10.78 8.14 4.15
CA PRO A 58 10.17 6.90 3.72
C PRO A 58 9.84 7.02 2.24
N ILE A 59 10.59 6.32 1.39
CA ILE A 59 10.31 6.15 -0.05
C ILE A 59 9.03 5.31 -0.20
N THR A 60 8.68 4.55 0.83
CA THR A 60 7.51 3.71 0.90
C THR A 60 6.31 4.54 1.34
N THR A 61 5.37 4.76 0.40
CA THR A 61 4.03 5.19 0.75
C THR A 61 3.40 4.18 1.71
N PRO A 62 2.65 4.62 2.74
CA PRO A 62 1.90 3.72 3.60
C PRO A 62 1.11 2.69 2.80
N TYR A 63 1.03 1.44 3.30
CA TYR A 63 0.23 0.38 2.67
C TYR A 63 -1.27 0.57 2.97
N VAL A 64 -1.78 1.73 2.59
CA VAL A 64 -3.19 2.09 2.62
C VAL A 64 -3.53 2.78 1.30
N ASN A 65 -4.78 2.67 0.88
CA ASN A 65 -5.24 3.38 -0.30
C ASN A 65 -5.14 4.89 -0.08
N THR A 66 -4.53 5.59 -1.04
CA THR A 66 -4.33 7.05 -0.98
C THR A 66 -5.65 7.82 -0.93
N ILE A 67 -6.73 7.30 -1.54
CA ILE A 67 -8.04 7.93 -1.59
C ILE A 67 -8.97 7.26 -0.56
N PRO A 68 -9.35 7.96 0.52
CA PRO A 68 -10.24 7.42 1.54
C PRO A 68 -11.68 7.30 1.02
N VAL A 69 -12.50 6.47 1.65
CA VAL A 69 -13.84 6.09 1.13
C VAL A 69 -14.78 7.29 0.98
N ASP A 70 -14.65 8.30 1.84
CA ASP A 70 -15.41 9.55 1.83
C ASP A 70 -15.04 10.47 0.64
N GLN A 71 -13.82 10.35 0.11
CA GLN A 71 -13.35 11.10 -1.07
C GLN A 71 -13.46 10.30 -2.37
N GLN A 72 -13.92 9.05 -2.31
CA GLN A 72 -14.14 8.25 -3.52
C GLN A 72 -15.37 8.78 -4.26
N ALA A 73 -15.18 9.15 -5.53
CA ALA A 73 -16.28 9.54 -6.39
C ALA A 73 -17.27 8.37 -6.58
N ALA A 74 -18.55 8.70 -6.72
CA ALA A 74 -19.58 7.70 -7.02
C ALA A 74 -19.25 7.00 -8.34
N TYR A 75 -19.35 5.67 -8.34
CA TYR A 75 -19.07 4.87 -9.53
C TYR A 75 -20.16 5.09 -10.60
N PRO A 76 -19.82 5.43 -11.86
CA PRO A 76 -20.79 5.81 -12.87
C PRO A 76 -21.48 4.64 -13.57
N GLY A 77 -20.99 3.40 -13.40
CA GLY A 77 -21.44 2.22 -14.12
C GLY A 77 -22.42 1.32 -13.35
N ASP A 78 -22.99 0.33 -14.06
CA ASP A 78 -23.90 -0.67 -13.49
C ASP A 78 -23.13 -1.93 -13.04
N LEU A 79 -22.76 -1.95 -11.75
CA LEU A 79 -22.00 -3.04 -11.13
C LEU A 79 -22.56 -4.45 -11.36
N PRO A 80 -23.88 -4.74 -11.26
CA PRO A 80 -24.42 -6.07 -11.54
C PRO A 80 -24.25 -6.49 -13.00
N LEU A 81 -24.44 -5.59 -13.97
CA LEU A 81 -24.22 -5.89 -15.39
C LEU A 81 -22.74 -6.17 -15.66
N GLU A 82 -21.85 -5.31 -15.18
CA GLU A 82 -20.40 -5.49 -15.33
C GLU A 82 -19.91 -6.78 -14.69
N LYS A 83 -20.45 -7.15 -13.52
CA LYS A 83 -20.13 -8.42 -12.86
C LYS A 83 -20.51 -9.62 -13.71
N ARG A 84 -21.67 -9.58 -14.38
CA ARG A 84 -22.11 -10.64 -15.31
C ARG A 84 -21.15 -10.72 -16.50
N VAL A 85 -20.84 -9.59 -17.13
CA VAL A 85 -19.90 -9.54 -18.27
C VAL A 85 -18.51 -10.02 -17.88
N ARG A 86 -17.97 -9.54 -16.75
CA ARG A 86 -16.67 -9.96 -16.21
C ARG A 86 -16.60 -11.45 -15.94
N ASN A 87 -17.68 -12.04 -15.41
CA ASN A 87 -17.75 -13.47 -15.16
C ASN A 87 -17.75 -14.28 -16.46
N LEU A 88 -18.51 -13.86 -17.47
CA LEU A 88 -18.51 -14.51 -18.79
C LEU A 88 -17.12 -14.45 -19.43
N ILE A 89 -16.45 -13.30 -19.38
CA ILE A 89 -15.08 -13.13 -19.91
C ILE A 89 -14.10 -14.06 -19.17
N ARG A 90 -14.18 -14.14 -17.83
CA ARG A 90 -13.31 -15.05 -17.04
C ARG A 90 -13.57 -16.52 -17.36
N TRP A 91 -14.83 -16.91 -17.50
CA TRP A 91 -15.21 -18.26 -17.91
C TRP A 91 -14.66 -18.60 -19.30
N ASN A 92 -14.80 -17.69 -20.26
CA ASN A 92 -14.22 -17.85 -21.59
C ASN A 92 -12.68 -17.96 -21.50
N ALA A 93 -12.01 -17.09 -20.75
CA ALA A 93 -10.55 -17.18 -20.59
C ALA A 93 -10.10 -18.53 -20.01
N MET A 94 -10.80 -19.04 -18.98
CA MET A 94 -10.51 -20.36 -18.40
C MET A 94 -10.76 -21.50 -19.39
N LEU A 95 -11.86 -21.45 -20.15
CA LEU A 95 -12.17 -22.43 -21.18
C LEU A 95 -11.10 -22.44 -22.28
N TRP A 96 -10.78 -21.30 -22.88
CA TRP A 96 -9.73 -21.21 -23.89
C TRP A 96 -8.37 -21.70 -23.36
N ARG A 97 -8.03 -21.34 -22.13
CA ARG A 97 -6.79 -21.83 -21.50
C ARG A 97 -6.79 -23.35 -21.34
N SER A 98 -7.91 -23.93 -20.90
CA SER A 98 -8.06 -25.39 -20.78
C SER A 98 -7.97 -26.09 -22.13
N ILE A 99 -8.64 -25.57 -23.17
CA ILE A 99 -8.62 -26.09 -24.54
C ILE A 99 -7.20 -26.05 -25.10
N ALA A 100 -6.48 -24.93 -24.94
CA ALA A 100 -5.09 -24.80 -25.35
C ALA A 100 -4.21 -25.83 -24.62
N THR A 101 -4.42 -26.03 -23.33
CA THR A 101 -3.66 -27.01 -22.53
C THR A 101 -3.91 -28.44 -23.02
N MET A 102 -5.17 -28.82 -23.26
CA MET A 102 -5.53 -30.13 -23.81
C MET A 102 -4.93 -30.35 -25.20
N LEU A 103 -4.95 -29.33 -26.06
CA LEU A 103 -4.34 -29.40 -27.38
C LEU A 103 -2.82 -29.63 -27.27
N CYS A 104 -2.14 -28.93 -26.37
CA CYS A 104 -0.70 -29.04 -26.18
C CYS A 104 -0.26 -30.41 -25.65
N ILE A 105 -1.05 -31.01 -24.76
CA ILE A 105 -0.85 -32.40 -24.31
C ILE A 105 -1.02 -33.36 -25.49
N ARG A 106 -2.05 -33.17 -26.33
CA ARG A 106 -2.33 -34.04 -27.48
C ARG A 106 -1.23 -34.04 -28.53
N ILE A 107 -0.55 -32.90 -28.74
CA ILE A 107 0.57 -32.77 -29.68
C ILE A 107 1.94 -33.14 -29.06
N GLY A 108 1.97 -33.64 -27.82
CA GLY A 108 3.19 -34.08 -27.14
C GLY A 108 4.14 -32.96 -26.73
N GLN A 109 3.67 -31.70 -26.69
CA GLN A 109 4.48 -30.55 -26.31
C GLN A 109 4.49 -30.35 -24.78
N ASN A 110 5.62 -29.92 -24.23
CA ASN A 110 5.81 -29.79 -22.78
C ASN A 110 4.96 -28.64 -22.20
N ALA A 111 3.89 -28.96 -21.47
CA ALA A 111 2.88 -28.00 -21.00
C ALA A 111 3.42 -26.84 -20.13
N LYS A 112 4.61 -27.02 -19.52
CA LYS A 112 5.27 -25.98 -18.73
C LYS A 112 5.77 -24.78 -19.56
N ALA A 113 6.01 -24.95 -20.86
CA ALA A 113 6.52 -23.89 -21.74
C ALA A 113 5.48 -22.78 -22.03
N ILE A 114 4.18 -23.07 -21.89
CA ILE A 114 3.10 -22.15 -22.25
C ILE A 114 2.63 -21.33 -21.04
N SER A 115 2.88 -21.81 -19.83
CA SER A 115 2.37 -21.19 -18.61
C SER A 115 2.92 -19.80 -18.34
N LYS A 116 4.17 -19.54 -18.72
CA LYS A 116 4.81 -18.23 -18.51
C LYS A 116 4.45 -17.19 -19.58
N ARG A 117 3.84 -17.60 -20.70
CA ARG A 117 3.58 -16.69 -21.84
C ARG A 117 2.13 -16.26 -22.00
N CYS A 118 1.18 -16.98 -21.40
CA CYS A 118 -0.26 -16.72 -21.56
C CYS A 118 -0.93 -16.04 -20.35
N LEU A 119 -0.20 -15.71 -19.28
CA LEU A 119 -0.67 -14.72 -18.32
C LEU A 119 -0.09 -13.40 -18.82
N MET A 120 -0.95 -12.58 -19.41
CA MET A 120 -0.63 -11.19 -19.69
C MET A 120 -0.17 -10.56 -18.37
N GLU A 121 1.12 -10.21 -18.31
CA GLU A 121 1.53 -8.98 -17.65
C GLU A 121 0.73 -7.81 -18.25
#